data_AF-A0AAW6B9A6-F1
#
_entry.id   AF-A0AAW6B9A6-F1
#
_cell.length_a   1.000
_cell.length_b   1.000
_cell.length_c   1.000
_cell.angle_alpha   90.00
_cell.angle_beta   90.00
_cell.angle_gamma   90.00
#
_symmetry.space_group_name_H-M   'P 1'
#
loop_
_entity.id
_entity.type
_entity.pdbx_description
1 polymer ?
#
loop_
_entity_poly.entity_id
_entity_poly.type
_entity_poly.pdbx_seq_one_letter_code
_entity_poly.pdbx_strand_id
1 'polypeptide(L)'
;MNLQDLIANFTTTPFLFIGSGMTRRYLGLPNWEGLLRHFAKEVSNNEFAYNSYVNKVQSSGNSINVMPKVATLIEKDYNAKWYENPSIRTLNKETTDLVKNGLSPFKAEIASYIKSQGDIVPEYKNEIRQLEQLSVKNISGVITTNYDTFVEDHFNNYKTYIGQNELIFSAIQGIAEIYKIHGSVDKPESIIIDEEDYEAFNNKEAYLAAKLMTIFVEYPIIFMGYSLSDSNIRNIISAIVKCLNQTQLNTLKDRFIFVDYEENKKGVDITPSEVSIDGLTLSMTKVVLSDYSLLYDALAEKKVTIPVRLLRRLKQDLYEYVITSTPTATIQVANIDDKRISDDDLALAIGKASDLSLRGLSGISSDDWYRNIILGDLGWDADDLLKYAFHNLSSQNSGRLPVNKLLHFAHGSYKEAEDTAKKYDFNAIISNTIKKNRKYCRYNSVDEIWKAEHDDIGKATELLSYLTEDQIDVDKLGQVLKEIFDNDRNILQDSKSPVRTNIRRLIRIYDCLKWRR
;
A
#
# COMPACT_ATOMS: atom_id res chain seq x y z
N MET A 1 -9.04 30.41 12.78
CA MET A 1 -8.66 29.10 12.23
C MET A 1 -9.27 29.01 10.85
N ASN A 2 -8.45 28.85 9.81
CA ASN A 2 -8.92 28.61 8.45
C ASN A 2 -8.86 27.10 8.13
N LEU A 3 -9.30 26.68 6.93
CA LEU A 3 -9.29 25.26 6.54
C LEU A 3 -7.87 24.67 6.48
N GLN A 4 -6.90 25.47 6.06
CA GLN A 4 -5.50 25.04 5.96
C GLN A 4 -4.94 24.71 7.36
N ASP A 5 -5.20 25.57 8.35
CA ASP A 5 -4.82 25.34 9.75
C ASP A 5 -5.47 24.04 10.29
N LEU A 6 -6.74 23.80 9.95
CA LEU A 6 -7.47 22.59 10.37
C LEU A 6 -6.82 21.32 9.83
N ILE A 7 -6.50 21.32 8.53
CA ILE A 7 -5.97 20.14 7.84
C ILE A 7 -4.49 19.93 8.16
N ALA A 8 -3.74 21.00 8.42
CA ALA A 8 -2.35 20.92 8.87
C ALA A 8 -2.23 20.18 10.21
N ASN A 9 -3.24 20.28 11.08
CA ASN A 9 -3.28 19.57 12.37
C ASN A 9 -3.58 18.07 12.26
N PHE A 10 -3.99 17.58 11.08
CA PHE A 10 -4.24 16.16 10.92
C PHE A 10 -2.92 15.39 11.04
N THR A 11 -2.90 14.32 11.84
CA THR A 11 -1.73 13.44 11.97
C THR A 11 -1.53 12.55 10.75
N THR A 12 -2.63 12.17 10.08
CA THR A 12 -2.66 11.29 8.88
C THR A 12 -3.58 11.88 7.81
N THR A 13 -3.73 11.19 6.68
CA THR A 13 -4.77 11.50 5.68
C THR A 13 -6.15 11.07 6.19
N PRO A 14 -7.22 11.85 5.98
CA PRO A 14 -8.53 11.56 6.55
C PRO A 14 -9.23 10.37 5.91
N PHE A 15 -10.17 9.80 6.65
CA PHE A 15 -11.28 9.02 6.12
C PHE A 15 -12.48 9.92 5.86
N LEU A 16 -13.21 9.66 4.78
CA LEU A 16 -14.49 10.32 4.52
C LEU A 16 -15.63 9.45 5.01
N PHE A 17 -16.56 10.04 5.75
CA PHE A 17 -17.83 9.42 6.07
C PHE A 17 -18.92 10.10 5.25
N ILE A 18 -19.36 9.45 4.18
CA ILE A 18 -20.24 10.02 3.15
C ILE A 18 -21.68 9.54 3.34
N GLY A 19 -22.62 10.48 3.35
CA GLY A 19 -24.06 10.26 3.44
C GLY A 19 -24.81 10.68 2.19
N SER A 20 -26.14 10.50 2.22
CA SER A 20 -27.00 10.69 1.04
C SER A 20 -27.01 12.14 0.54
N GLY A 21 -26.69 13.12 1.39
CA GLY A 21 -26.54 14.52 0.97
C GLY A 21 -25.51 14.73 -0.13
N MET A 22 -24.45 13.91 -0.17
CA MET A 22 -23.43 14.00 -1.22
C MET A 22 -23.98 13.52 -2.57
N THR A 23 -24.68 12.39 -2.61
CA THR A 23 -25.19 11.82 -3.86
C THR A 23 -26.48 12.49 -4.31
N ARG A 24 -27.24 13.09 -3.39
CA ARG A 24 -28.28 14.09 -3.71
C ARG A 24 -27.70 15.30 -4.45
N ARG A 25 -26.58 15.85 -3.97
CA ARG A 25 -25.89 16.98 -4.60
C ARG A 25 -25.35 16.59 -5.98
N TYR A 26 -24.57 15.51 -6.05
CA TYR A 26 -23.81 15.18 -7.25
C TYR A 26 -24.58 14.41 -8.31
N LEU A 27 -25.57 13.62 -7.92
CA LEU A 27 -26.32 12.74 -8.82
C LEU A 27 -27.84 13.05 -8.85
N GLY A 28 -28.33 13.98 -8.03
CA GLY A 28 -29.77 14.27 -7.95
C GLY A 28 -30.62 13.14 -7.36
N LEU A 29 -30.00 12.14 -6.72
CA LEU A 29 -30.71 11.02 -6.11
C LEU A 29 -31.63 11.47 -4.97
N PRO A 30 -32.68 10.71 -4.62
CA PRO A 30 -33.54 11.06 -3.48
C PRO A 30 -32.85 10.77 -2.14
N ASN A 31 -33.34 11.41 -1.08
CA ASN A 31 -33.09 10.94 0.28
C ASN A 31 -33.95 9.70 0.60
N TRP A 32 -33.79 9.13 1.79
CA TRP A 32 -34.54 7.94 2.20
C TRP A 32 -36.06 8.12 2.15
N GLU A 33 -36.59 9.23 2.66
CA GLU A 33 -38.02 9.55 2.57
C GLU A 33 -38.49 9.67 1.10
N GLY A 34 -37.72 10.36 0.25
CA GLY A 34 -38.01 10.51 -1.17
C GLY A 34 -38.07 9.18 -1.90
N LEU A 35 -37.17 8.25 -1.57
CA LEU A 35 -37.17 6.88 -2.09
C LEU A 35 -38.45 6.15 -1.68
N LEU A 36 -38.81 6.16 -0.39
CA LEU A 36 -40.04 5.52 0.09
C LEU A 36 -41.30 6.17 -0.52
N ARG A 37 -41.32 7.49 -0.71
CA ARG A 37 -42.40 8.20 -1.41
C ARG A 37 -42.59 7.72 -2.83
N HIS A 38 -41.48 7.55 -3.58
CA HIS A 38 -41.51 7.05 -4.95
C HIS A 38 -42.20 5.70 -5.01
N PHE A 39 -41.74 4.72 -4.23
CA PHE A 39 -42.31 3.37 -4.25
C PHE A 39 -43.73 3.31 -3.68
N ALA A 40 -44.07 4.10 -2.66
CA ALA A 40 -45.46 4.19 -2.18
C ALA A 40 -46.42 4.70 -3.26
N LYS A 41 -45.97 5.66 -4.08
CA LYS A 41 -46.74 6.16 -5.22
C LYS A 41 -46.92 5.07 -6.28
N GLU A 42 -45.89 4.28 -6.57
CA GLU A 42 -46.01 3.14 -7.49
C GLU A 42 -47.03 2.09 -7.03
N VAL A 43 -47.25 1.93 -5.71
CA VAL A 43 -48.29 1.01 -5.19
C VAL A 43 -49.71 1.48 -5.53
N SER A 44 -50.07 2.72 -5.20
CA SER A 44 -51.48 3.16 -5.23
C SER A 44 -51.78 4.31 -6.19
N ASN A 45 -50.76 4.84 -6.89
CA ASN A 45 -50.81 6.03 -7.74
C ASN A 45 -51.46 7.26 -7.05
N ASN A 46 -51.36 7.33 -5.72
CA ASN A 46 -51.94 8.37 -4.89
C ASN A 46 -50.83 9.26 -4.30
N GLU A 47 -51.00 10.57 -4.37
CA GLU A 47 -50.06 11.55 -3.81
C GLU A 47 -49.86 11.40 -2.29
N PHE A 48 -50.90 10.95 -1.59
CA PHE A 48 -50.90 10.71 -0.14
C PHE A 48 -50.53 9.28 0.25
N ALA A 49 -50.10 8.44 -0.69
CA ALA A 49 -49.78 7.03 -0.43
C ALA A 49 -48.78 6.88 0.73
N TYR A 50 -47.67 7.61 0.66
CA TYR A 50 -46.64 7.61 1.71
C TYR A 50 -47.19 8.07 3.06
N ASN A 51 -47.94 9.18 3.09
CA ASN A 51 -48.56 9.69 4.32
C ASN A 51 -49.51 8.67 4.95
N SER A 52 -50.22 7.87 4.14
CA SER A 52 -51.06 6.79 4.63
C SER A 52 -50.25 5.76 5.42
N TYR A 53 -49.09 5.33 4.90
CA TYR A 53 -48.20 4.41 5.62
C TYR A 53 -47.63 5.02 6.90
N VAL A 54 -47.17 6.26 6.85
CA VAL A 54 -46.68 6.99 8.05
C VAL A 54 -47.76 7.06 9.13
N ASN A 55 -48.99 7.42 8.75
CA ASN A 55 -50.12 7.50 9.68
C ASN A 55 -50.46 6.14 10.31
N LYS A 56 -50.39 5.04 9.54
CA LYS A 56 -50.60 3.67 10.08
C LYS A 56 -49.56 3.34 11.16
N VAL A 57 -48.29 3.66 10.93
CA VAL A 57 -47.21 3.40 11.89
C VAL A 57 -47.36 4.27 13.14
N GLN A 58 -47.60 5.57 12.99
CA GLN A 58 -47.73 6.51 14.10
C GLN A 58 -48.97 6.24 14.96
N SER A 59 -50.09 5.86 14.34
CA SER A 59 -51.34 5.51 15.06
C SER A 59 -51.19 4.25 15.92
N SER A 60 -50.19 3.42 15.65
CA SER A 60 -49.87 2.22 16.42
C SER A 60 -49.09 2.52 17.71
N GLY A 61 -48.91 3.79 18.08
CA GLY A 61 -48.19 4.22 19.29
C GLY A 61 -46.66 4.11 19.18
N ASN A 62 -46.13 3.84 17.99
CA ASN A 62 -44.71 3.64 17.74
C ASN A 62 -44.04 4.94 17.24
N SER A 63 -43.27 5.58 18.11
CA SER A 63 -42.52 6.82 17.79
C SER A 63 -41.07 6.57 17.39
N ILE A 64 -40.55 5.36 17.59
CA ILE A 64 -39.16 4.96 17.32
C ILE A 64 -39.12 4.10 16.05
N ASN A 65 -38.11 4.33 15.20
CA ASN A 65 -37.89 3.61 13.94
C ASN A 65 -39.10 3.67 12.99
N VAL A 66 -39.68 4.87 12.81
CA VAL A 66 -40.83 5.06 11.91
C VAL A 66 -40.48 4.71 10.46
N MET A 67 -39.29 5.09 9.97
CA MET A 67 -38.90 4.88 8.58
C MET A 67 -38.73 3.39 8.20
N PRO A 68 -38.01 2.55 8.96
CA PRO A 68 -37.95 1.10 8.68
C PRO A 68 -39.33 0.44 8.67
N LYS A 69 -40.21 0.78 9.63
CA LYS A 69 -41.59 0.26 9.68
C LYS A 69 -42.42 0.68 8.48
N VAL A 70 -42.30 1.94 8.06
CA VAL A 70 -42.97 2.44 6.86
C VAL A 70 -42.46 1.69 5.62
N ALA A 71 -41.15 1.46 5.52
CA ALA A 71 -40.56 0.66 4.45
C ALA A 71 -41.12 -0.77 4.44
N THR A 72 -41.24 -1.46 5.58
CA THR A 72 -41.85 -2.80 5.67
C THR A 72 -43.28 -2.82 5.12
N LEU A 73 -44.10 -1.81 5.45
CA LEU A 73 -45.47 -1.74 4.93
C LEU A 73 -45.51 -1.48 3.42
N ILE A 74 -44.64 -0.60 2.92
CA ILE A 74 -44.52 -0.32 1.47
C ILE A 74 -44.02 -1.56 0.74
N GLU A 75 -43.00 -2.23 1.25
CA GLU A 75 -42.42 -3.43 0.67
C GLU A 75 -43.46 -4.53 0.50
N LYS A 76 -44.27 -4.78 1.54
CA LYS A 76 -45.35 -5.77 1.48
C LYS A 76 -46.32 -5.49 0.33
N ASP A 77 -46.84 -4.27 0.25
CA ASP A 77 -47.85 -3.90 -0.74
C ASP A 77 -47.24 -3.79 -2.15
N TYR A 78 -46.00 -3.30 -2.26
CA TYR A 78 -45.25 -3.20 -3.51
C TYR A 78 -44.92 -4.59 -4.07
N ASN A 79 -44.42 -5.50 -3.25
CA ASN A 79 -44.12 -6.88 -3.66
C ASN A 79 -45.37 -7.59 -4.17
N ALA A 80 -46.50 -7.48 -3.46
CA ALA A 80 -47.77 -8.05 -3.91
C ALA A 80 -48.16 -7.52 -5.30
N LYS A 81 -48.11 -6.20 -5.49
CA LYS A 81 -48.41 -5.57 -6.78
C LYS A 81 -47.43 -5.97 -7.89
N TRP A 82 -46.15 -6.12 -7.56
CA TRP A 82 -45.09 -6.48 -8.51
C TRP A 82 -45.28 -7.90 -9.06
N TYR A 83 -45.72 -8.84 -8.22
CA TYR A 83 -46.06 -10.20 -8.67
C TYR A 83 -47.33 -10.23 -9.52
N GLU A 84 -48.35 -9.45 -9.17
CA GLU A 84 -49.62 -9.40 -9.90
C GLU A 84 -49.54 -8.67 -11.24
N ASN A 85 -48.77 -7.57 -11.30
CA ASN A 85 -48.73 -6.69 -12.46
C ASN A 85 -47.32 -6.62 -13.09
N PRO A 86 -47.10 -7.30 -14.23
CA PRO A 86 -45.83 -7.21 -14.95
C PRO A 86 -45.45 -5.81 -15.45
N SER A 87 -46.40 -4.87 -15.57
CA SER A 87 -46.13 -3.54 -16.14
C SER A 87 -45.28 -2.65 -15.25
N ILE A 88 -45.17 -2.93 -13.95
CA ILE A 88 -44.38 -2.12 -13.01
C ILE A 88 -42.94 -2.63 -12.87
N ARG A 89 -42.58 -3.72 -13.56
CA ARG A 89 -41.27 -4.35 -13.45
C ARG A 89 -40.26 -3.60 -14.31
N THR A 90 -39.17 -3.11 -13.72
CA THR A 90 -38.09 -2.42 -14.45
C THR A 90 -36.78 -3.21 -14.48
N LEU A 91 -36.76 -4.38 -13.84
CA LEU A 91 -35.56 -5.19 -13.68
C LEU A 91 -35.00 -5.70 -15.02
N ASN A 92 -33.68 -5.72 -15.11
CA ASN A 92 -32.97 -6.46 -16.16
C ASN A 92 -33.02 -7.97 -15.88
N LYS A 93 -32.50 -8.78 -16.82
CA LYS A 93 -32.52 -10.25 -16.72
C LYS A 93 -31.79 -10.78 -15.47
N GLU A 94 -30.62 -10.24 -15.16
CA GLU A 94 -29.79 -10.66 -14.03
C GLU A 94 -30.51 -10.41 -12.70
N THR A 95 -31.00 -9.20 -12.47
CA THR A 95 -31.74 -8.87 -11.24
C THR A 95 -33.06 -9.63 -11.16
N THR A 96 -33.71 -9.90 -12.28
CA THR A 96 -34.91 -10.76 -12.31
C THR A 96 -34.60 -12.18 -11.85
N ASP A 97 -33.45 -12.74 -12.23
CA ASP A 97 -33.01 -14.06 -11.79
C ASP A 97 -32.70 -14.09 -10.29
N LEU A 98 -32.20 -12.99 -9.71
CA LEU A 98 -32.07 -12.87 -8.25
C LEU A 98 -33.43 -12.93 -7.54
N VAL A 99 -34.46 -12.26 -8.07
CA VAL A 99 -35.83 -12.32 -7.52
C VAL A 99 -36.38 -13.75 -7.57
N LYS A 100 -36.13 -14.50 -8.65
CA LYS A 100 -36.50 -15.93 -8.73
C LYS A 100 -35.83 -16.77 -7.64
N ASN A 101 -34.65 -16.36 -7.18
CA ASN A 101 -33.89 -17.03 -6.13
C ASN A 101 -34.22 -16.50 -4.71
N GLY A 102 -35.29 -15.73 -4.55
CA GLY A 102 -35.80 -15.28 -3.25
C GLY A 102 -35.42 -13.87 -2.83
N LEU A 103 -34.77 -13.08 -3.70
CA LEU A 103 -34.59 -11.64 -3.45
C LEU A 103 -35.95 -10.93 -3.48
N SER A 104 -36.16 -10.01 -2.53
CA SER A 104 -37.34 -9.13 -2.51
C SER A 104 -37.42 -8.27 -3.79
N PRO A 105 -38.55 -8.28 -4.52
CA PRO A 105 -38.76 -7.39 -5.66
C PRO A 105 -38.56 -5.91 -5.31
N PHE A 106 -38.96 -5.49 -4.10
CA PHE A 106 -38.78 -4.13 -3.63
C PHE A 106 -37.30 -3.72 -3.59
N LYS A 107 -36.43 -4.54 -2.98
CA LYS A 107 -34.98 -4.27 -2.94
C LYS A 107 -34.34 -4.30 -4.33
N ALA A 108 -34.76 -5.24 -5.18
CA ALA A 108 -34.32 -5.33 -6.57
C ALA A 108 -34.66 -4.06 -7.35
N GLU A 109 -35.90 -3.56 -7.21
CA GLU A 109 -36.37 -2.36 -7.91
C GLU A 109 -35.75 -1.09 -7.33
N ILE A 110 -35.46 -1.02 -6.03
CA ILE A 110 -34.66 0.07 -5.43
C ILE A 110 -33.28 0.15 -6.09
N ALA A 111 -32.60 -0.99 -6.21
CA ALA A 111 -31.29 -1.04 -6.84
C ALA A 111 -31.35 -0.60 -8.31
N SER A 112 -32.35 -1.07 -9.05
CA SER A 112 -32.61 -0.67 -10.44
C SER A 112 -32.89 0.84 -10.56
N TYR A 113 -33.77 1.36 -9.71
CA TYR A 113 -34.16 2.76 -9.69
C TYR A 113 -32.96 3.67 -9.43
N ILE A 114 -32.16 3.40 -8.40
CA ILE A 114 -30.97 4.20 -8.08
C ILE A 114 -29.95 4.16 -9.22
N LYS A 115 -29.69 2.99 -9.82
CA LYS A 115 -28.79 2.85 -10.97
C LYS A 115 -29.28 3.64 -12.19
N SER A 116 -30.59 3.82 -12.35
CA SER A 116 -31.18 4.53 -13.49
C SER A 116 -31.20 6.06 -13.37
N GLN A 117 -31.13 6.62 -12.16
CA GLN A 117 -31.30 8.05 -11.90
C GLN A 117 -29.97 8.80 -11.67
N GLY A 118 -28.84 8.10 -11.60
CA GLY A 118 -27.58 8.59 -11.06
C GLY A 118 -26.63 9.34 -12.01
N ASP A 119 -27.16 10.17 -12.92
CA ASP A 119 -26.29 10.95 -13.81
C ASP A 119 -25.62 12.12 -13.07
N ILE A 120 -24.34 12.37 -13.37
CA ILE A 120 -23.60 13.49 -12.77
C ILE A 120 -24.25 14.83 -13.14
N VAL A 121 -24.68 15.57 -12.12
CA VAL A 121 -25.16 16.95 -12.24
C VAL A 121 -24.03 17.82 -12.83
N PRO A 122 -24.23 18.45 -14.01
CA PRO A 122 -23.14 19.13 -14.73
C PRO A 122 -22.42 20.23 -13.95
N GLU A 123 -23.15 20.92 -13.06
CA GLU A 123 -22.64 22.00 -12.21
C GLU A 123 -21.47 21.54 -11.32
N TYR A 124 -21.51 20.30 -10.83
CA TYR A 124 -20.54 19.80 -9.85
C TYR A 124 -19.38 18.99 -10.45
N LYS A 125 -19.27 18.93 -11.79
CA LYS A 125 -18.21 18.16 -12.47
C LYS A 125 -16.79 18.54 -12.02
N ASN A 126 -16.54 19.82 -11.75
CA ASN A 126 -15.21 20.26 -11.30
C ASN A 126 -14.91 19.80 -9.86
N GLU A 127 -15.90 19.95 -8.98
CA GLU A 127 -15.82 19.54 -7.57
C GLU A 127 -15.57 18.01 -7.46
N ILE A 128 -16.27 17.22 -8.29
CA ILE A 128 -16.09 15.77 -8.38
C ILE A 128 -14.68 15.41 -8.88
N ARG A 129 -14.15 16.11 -9.90
CA ARG A 129 -12.77 15.88 -10.38
C ARG A 129 -11.72 16.16 -9.32
N GLN A 130 -11.91 17.18 -8.47
CA GLN A 130 -11.02 17.43 -7.34
C GLN A 130 -11.09 16.28 -6.33
N LEU A 131 -12.29 15.78 -6.01
CA LEU A 131 -12.47 14.62 -5.14
C LEU A 131 -11.75 13.36 -5.69
N GLU A 132 -11.90 13.08 -6.99
CA GLU A 132 -11.19 11.98 -7.67
C GLU A 132 -9.66 12.11 -7.51
N GLN A 133 -9.11 13.32 -7.71
CA GLN A 133 -7.67 13.56 -7.56
C GLN A 133 -7.20 13.34 -6.12
N LEU A 134 -7.99 13.77 -5.14
CA LEU A 134 -7.70 13.55 -3.73
C LEU A 134 -7.69 12.06 -3.36
N SER A 135 -8.56 11.25 -3.96
CA SER A 135 -8.60 9.80 -3.71
C SER A 135 -7.26 9.11 -3.99
N VAL A 136 -6.40 9.66 -4.86
CA VAL A 136 -5.13 9.00 -5.19
C VAL A 136 -4.13 9.02 -4.03
N LYS A 137 -4.17 10.07 -3.19
CA LYS A 137 -3.11 10.34 -2.20
C LYS A 137 -3.59 10.87 -0.87
N ASN A 138 -4.68 11.63 -0.84
CA ASN A 138 -5.05 12.48 0.28
C ASN A 138 -6.24 11.94 1.09
N ILE A 139 -6.89 10.87 0.62
CA ILE A 139 -7.98 10.19 1.34
C ILE A 139 -7.57 8.77 1.68
N SER A 140 -7.58 8.41 2.96
CA SER A 140 -7.21 7.06 3.42
C SER A 140 -8.29 6.02 3.12
N GLY A 141 -9.57 6.40 3.08
CA GLY A 141 -10.67 5.48 2.85
C GLY A 141 -12.02 6.16 2.99
N VAL A 142 -13.08 5.42 2.69
CA VAL A 142 -14.45 5.92 2.74
C VAL A 142 -15.35 4.97 3.52
N ILE A 143 -16.22 5.52 4.36
CA ILE A 143 -17.35 4.81 4.98
C ILE A 143 -18.63 5.47 4.49
N THR A 144 -19.62 4.69 4.07
CA THR A 144 -20.89 5.23 3.58
C THR A 144 -22.09 4.35 3.90
N THR A 145 -23.23 5.00 4.13
CA THR A 145 -24.55 4.37 4.24
C THR A 145 -25.34 4.46 2.91
N ASN A 146 -24.73 5.01 1.86
CA ASN A 146 -25.36 5.14 0.55
C ASN A 146 -25.33 3.80 -0.21
N TYR A 147 -26.41 3.53 -0.94
CA TYR A 147 -26.51 2.32 -1.75
C TYR A 147 -25.85 2.45 -3.12
N ASP A 148 -25.82 3.66 -3.70
CA ASP A 148 -25.30 3.98 -5.04
C ASP A 148 -23.78 3.77 -5.18
N THR A 149 -23.26 3.70 -6.40
CA THR A 149 -21.84 3.41 -6.71
C THR A 149 -20.96 4.65 -6.84
N PHE A 150 -21.45 5.84 -6.46
CA PHE A 150 -20.75 7.10 -6.72
C PHE A 150 -19.29 7.09 -6.24
N VAL A 151 -19.05 6.58 -5.03
CA VAL A 151 -17.70 6.56 -4.47
C VAL A 151 -16.83 5.57 -5.25
N GLU A 152 -17.32 4.37 -5.51
CA GLU A 152 -16.62 3.32 -6.24
C GLU A 152 -16.22 3.75 -7.64
N ASP A 153 -17.09 4.49 -8.32
CA ASP A 153 -16.87 4.97 -9.69
C ASP A 153 -15.77 6.04 -9.76
N HIS A 154 -15.54 6.78 -8.66
CA HIS A 154 -14.60 7.92 -8.61
C HIS A 154 -13.32 7.62 -7.79
N PHE A 155 -13.33 6.58 -6.95
CA PHE A 155 -12.21 6.17 -6.10
C PHE A 155 -11.51 4.93 -6.67
N ASN A 156 -10.81 5.13 -7.79
CA ASN A 156 -10.19 4.06 -8.55
C ASN A 156 -9.24 3.17 -7.73
N ASN A 157 -9.43 1.84 -7.83
CA ASN A 157 -8.65 0.80 -7.15
C ASN A 157 -8.78 0.76 -5.63
N TYR A 158 -9.82 1.38 -5.06
CA TYR A 158 -10.17 1.11 -3.68
C TYR A 158 -10.84 -0.26 -3.60
N LYS A 159 -10.59 -0.98 -2.50
CA LYS A 159 -11.30 -2.24 -2.26
C LYS A 159 -12.62 -1.94 -1.53
N THR A 160 -13.73 -2.24 -2.17
CA THR A 160 -15.07 -2.09 -1.62
C THR A 160 -15.46 -3.32 -0.80
N TYR A 161 -16.01 -3.11 0.39
CA TYR A 161 -16.66 -4.11 1.21
C TYR A 161 -18.13 -3.73 1.39
N ILE A 162 -19.01 -4.65 1.02
CA ILE A 162 -20.46 -4.44 1.02
C ILE A 162 -21.09 -5.19 2.20
N GLY A 163 -21.76 -4.43 3.05
CA GLY A 163 -22.44 -4.93 4.24
C GLY A 163 -21.51 -5.44 5.34
N GLN A 164 -22.11 -5.85 6.46
CA GLN A 164 -21.36 -6.33 7.64
C GLN A 164 -20.70 -7.70 7.41
N ASN A 165 -21.29 -8.56 6.57
CA ASN A 165 -20.80 -9.92 6.38
C ASN A 165 -19.41 -9.95 5.70
N GLU A 166 -19.20 -9.15 4.65
CA GLU A 166 -17.89 -9.08 3.99
C GLU A 166 -16.81 -8.50 4.92
N LEU A 167 -17.20 -7.59 5.80
CA LEU A 167 -16.30 -7.01 6.79
C LEU A 167 -15.85 -8.03 7.82
N ILE A 168 -16.70 -8.99 8.21
CA ILE A 168 -16.36 -10.02 9.21
C ILE A 168 -15.23 -10.92 8.70
N PHE A 169 -15.31 -11.36 7.45
CA PHE A 169 -14.37 -12.34 6.90
C PHE A 169 -13.15 -11.75 6.20
N SER A 170 -13.02 -10.42 6.17
CA SER A 170 -11.93 -9.74 5.47
C SER A 170 -10.82 -9.26 6.40
N ALA A 171 -9.57 -9.50 5.99
CA ALA A 171 -8.39 -8.85 6.54
C ALA A 171 -8.33 -7.40 6.05
N ILE A 172 -8.97 -6.52 6.82
CA ILE A 172 -9.01 -5.08 6.57
C ILE A 172 -7.60 -4.50 6.66
N GLN A 173 -7.21 -3.73 5.65
CA GLN A 173 -5.91 -3.04 5.62
C GLN A 173 -5.97 -1.65 6.27
N GLY A 174 -7.18 -1.09 6.38
CA GLY A 174 -7.46 0.22 6.96
C GLY A 174 -7.07 1.38 6.04
N ILE A 175 -6.83 1.13 4.76
CA ILE A 175 -6.40 2.14 3.78
C ILE A 175 -6.75 1.73 2.35
N ALA A 176 -7.13 2.70 1.52
CA ALA A 176 -7.68 2.54 0.17
C ALA A 176 -8.85 1.53 0.13
N GLU A 177 -9.79 1.68 1.07
CA GLU A 177 -10.96 0.81 1.23
C GLU A 177 -12.25 1.65 1.32
N ILE A 178 -13.34 1.09 0.78
CA ILE A 178 -14.69 1.66 0.83
C ILE A 178 -15.59 0.72 1.62
N TYR A 179 -16.23 1.23 2.66
CA TYR A 179 -17.10 0.48 3.57
C TYR A 179 -18.56 0.88 3.36
N LYS A 180 -19.33 0.05 2.66
CA LYS A 180 -20.77 0.27 2.42
C LYS A 180 -21.59 -0.47 3.44
N ILE A 181 -21.75 0.14 4.60
CA ILE A 181 -22.28 -0.55 5.79
C ILE A 181 -23.78 -0.83 5.72
N HIS A 182 -24.52 -0.12 4.86
CA HIS A 182 -25.95 -0.35 4.60
C HIS A 182 -26.24 -1.11 3.30
N GLY A 183 -25.21 -1.77 2.72
CA GLY A 183 -25.35 -2.51 1.48
C GLY A 183 -25.11 -1.66 0.23
N SER A 184 -25.34 -2.26 -0.94
CA SER A 184 -25.06 -1.64 -2.24
C SER A 184 -26.07 -2.08 -3.30
N VAL A 185 -26.31 -1.23 -4.30
CA VAL A 185 -27.09 -1.56 -5.49
C VAL A 185 -26.45 -2.68 -6.35
N ASP A 186 -25.17 -2.99 -6.14
CA ASP A 186 -24.50 -4.12 -6.78
C ASP A 186 -24.81 -5.47 -6.13
N LYS A 187 -25.28 -5.45 -4.88
CA LYS A 187 -25.75 -6.62 -4.13
C LYS A 187 -27.08 -6.27 -3.47
N PRO A 188 -28.19 -6.23 -4.23
CA PRO A 188 -29.47 -5.73 -3.73
C PRO A 188 -29.96 -6.44 -2.45
N GLU A 189 -29.61 -7.71 -2.25
CA GLU A 189 -29.90 -8.48 -1.04
C GLU A 189 -29.25 -7.91 0.23
N SER A 190 -28.17 -7.13 0.08
CA SER A 190 -27.45 -6.51 1.19
C SER A 190 -28.04 -5.16 1.63
N ILE A 191 -28.96 -4.59 0.86
CA ILE A 191 -29.58 -3.29 1.16
C ILE A 191 -30.34 -3.39 2.48
N ILE A 192 -30.04 -2.46 3.38
CA ILE A 192 -30.70 -2.31 4.68
C ILE A 192 -31.75 -1.23 4.56
N ILE A 193 -33.04 -1.58 4.58
CA ILE A 193 -34.12 -0.60 4.39
C ILE A 193 -35.33 -0.79 5.31
N ASP A 194 -35.73 -2.02 5.58
CA ASP A 194 -36.96 -2.33 6.32
C ASP A 194 -36.68 -2.67 7.80
N GLU A 195 -37.72 -2.91 8.60
CA GLU A 195 -37.54 -3.22 10.03
C GLU A 195 -36.68 -4.48 10.27
N GLU A 196 -36.89 -5.55 9.51
CA GLU A 196 -36.14 -6.81 9.67
C GLU A 196 -34.65 -6.62 9.36
N ASP A 197 -34.34 -5.85 8.31
CA ASP A 197 -32.96 -5.51 7.97
C ASP A 197 -32.26 -4.76 9.09
N TYR A 198 -32.92 -3.76 9.67
CA TYR A 198 -32.37 -2.94 10.73
C TYR A 198 -32.20 -3.75 12.03
N GLU A 199 -33.12 -4.66 12.35
CA GLU A 199 -32.94 -5.60 13.46
C GLU A 199 -31.73 -6.51 13.23
N ALA A 200 -31.60 -7.10 12.03
CA ALA A 200 -30.46 -7.94 11.67
C ALA A 200 -29.12 -7.18 11.70
N PHE A 201 -29.12 -5.91 11.28
CA PHE A 201 -27.96 -5.03 11.33
C PHE A 201 -27.52 -4.69 12.75
N ASN A 202 -28.48 -4.30 13.60
CA ASN A 202 -28.24 -3.93 14.99
C ASN A 202 -27.69 -5.12 15.79
N ASN A 203 -28.17 -6.34 15.51
CA ASN A 203 -27.67 -7.56 16.15
C ASN A 203 -26.17 -7.82 15.92
N LYS A 204 -25.59 -7.27 14.85
CA LYS A 204 -24.16 -7.39 14.50
C LYS A 204 -23.38 -6.09 14.69
N GLU A 205 -24.02 -5.03 15.19
CA GLU A 205 -23.47 -3.68 15.29
C GLU A 205 -22.18 -3.62 16.11
N ALA A 206 -22.12 -4.34 17.23
CA ALA A 206 -20.97 -4.32 18.14
C ALA A 206 -19.64 -4.68 17.44
N TYR A 207 -19.67 -5.67 16.54
CA TYR A 207 -18.48 -6.07 15.79
C TYR A 207 -18.06 -5.02 14.76
N LEU A 208 -19.04 -4.47 14.03
CA LEU A 208 -18.80 -3.39 13.07
C LEU A 208 -18.20 -2.17 13.78
N ALA A 209 -18.78 -1.76 14.92
CA ALA A 209 -18.31 -0.65 15.73
C ALA A 209 -16.85 -0.87 16.16
N ALA A 210 -16.49 -2.07 16.63
CA ALA A 210 -15.12 -2.39 17.02
C ALA A 210 -14.10 -2.23 15.86
N LYS A 211 -14.47 -2.64 14.64
CA LYS A 211 -13.60 -2.46 13.45
C LYS A 211 -13.52 -1.01 12.99
N LEU A 212 -14.64 -0.28 12.98
CA LEU A 212 -14.64 1.14 12.59
C LEU A 212 -13.93 2.01 13.64
N MET A 213 -13.96 1.60 14.90
CA MET A 213 -13.25 2.27 15.99
C MET A 213 -11.75 2.34 15.75
N THR A 214 -11.13 1.30 15.18
CA THR A 214 -9.68 1.36 14.87
C THR A 214 -9.39 2.46 13.87
N ILE A 215 -10.24 2.61 12.85
CA ILE A 215 -10.15 3.70 11.87
C ILE A 215 -10.32 5.06 12.55
N PHE A 216 -11.31 5.21 13.43
CA PHE A 216 -11.62 6.49 14.08
C PHE A 216 -10.53 6.95 15.05
N VAL A 217 -9.84 5.99 15.69
CA VAL A 217 -8.71 6.27 16.58
C VAL A 217 -7.43 6.56 15.80
N GLU A 218 -7.27 6.03 14.59
CA GLU A 218 -6.06 6.20 13.77
C GLU A 218 -6.12 7.41 12.83
N TYR A 219 -7.30 7.76 12.29
CA TYR A 219 -7.46 8.75 11.24
C TYR A 219 -8.42 9.89 11.64
N PRO A 220 -8.23 11.12 11.12
CA PRO A 220 -9.28 12.13 11.09
C PRO A 220 -10.47 11.65 10.25
N ILE A 221 -11.69 11.90 10.71
CA ILE A 221 -12.94 11.52 10.05
C ILE A 221 -13.70 12.77 9.62
N ILE A 222 -13.95 12.90 8.31
CA ILE A 222 -14.70 14.01 7.72
C ILE A 222 -16.10 13.50 7.34
N PHE A 223 -17.11 13.92 8.08
CA PHE A 223 -18.51 13.62 7.80
C PHE A 223 -19.05 14.59 6.75
N MET A 224 -19.57 14.06 5.64
CA MET A 224 -20.09 14.84 4.52
C MET A 224 -21.43 14.28 4.06
N GLY A 225 -22.38 15.16 3.72
CA GLY A 225 -23.69 14.72 3.23
C GLY A 225 -24.59 14.10 4.31
N TYR A 226 -24.35 14.40 5.57
CA TYR A 226 -25.21 14.03 6.70
C TYR A 226 -25.83 15.26 7.35
N SER A 227 -26.91 15.03 8.09
CA SER A 227 -27.37 15.97 9.10
C SER A 227 -26.93 15.48 10.48
N LEU A 228 -26.62 16.39 11.40
CA LEU A 228 -26.35 16.06 12.81
C LEU A 228 -27.56 15.42 13.51
N SER A 229 -28.76 15.46 12.90
CA SER A 229 -29.97 14.80 13.39
C SER A 229 -30.19 13.39 12.82
N ASP A 230 -29.33 12.91 11.91
CA ASP A 230 -29.46 11.58 11.30
C ASP A 230 -29.32 10.48 12.36
N SER A 231 -30.37 9.67 12.52
CA SER A 231 -30.42 8.60 13.52
C SER A 231 -29.42 7.48 13.25
N ASN A 232 -29.16 7.15 11.98
CA ASN A 232 -28.21 6.09 11.62
C ASN A 232 -26.79 6.50 12.03
N ILE A 233 -26.41 7.74 11.73
CA ILE A 233 -25.10 8.26 12.11
C ILE A 233 -24.97 8.40 13.62
N ARG A 234 -26.01 8.90 14.29
CA ARG A 234 -26.01 8.97 15.76
C ARG A 234 -25.84 7.61 16.40
N ASN A 235 -26.49 6.58 15.89
CA ASN A 235 -26.35 5.21 16.39
C ASN A 235 -24.92 4.69 16.19
N ILE A 236 -24.36 4.83 14.99
CA ILE A 236 -22.98 4.40 14.70
C ILE A 236 -21.97 5.14 15.59
N ILE A 237 -22.10 6.47 15.72
CA ILE A 237 -21.23 7.26 16.59
C ILE A 237 -21.43 6.84 18.05
N SER A 238 -22.68 6.62 18.50
CA SER A 238 -22.99 6.16 19.85
C SER A 238 -22.31 4.82 20.16
N ALA A 239 -22.43 3.84 19.26
CA ALA A 239 -21.83 2.53 19.41
C ALA A 239 -20.31 2.62 19.57
N ILE A 240 -19.66 3.52 18.83
CA ILE A 240 -18.22 3.74 18.92
C ILE A 240 -17.84 4.48 20.22
N VAL A 241 -18.57 5.55 20.56
CA VAL A 241 -18.35 6.37 21.78
C VAL A 241 -18.49 5.52 23.04
N LYS A 242 -19.43 4.56 23.08
CA LYS A 242 -19.63 3.62 24.21
C LYS A 242 -18.41 2.73 24.47
N CYS A 243 -17.54 2.53 23.49
CA CYS A 243 -16.34 1.70 23.64
C CYS A 243 -15.14 2.47 24.25
N LEU A 244 -15.28 3.76 24.55
CA LEU A 244 -14.17 4.65 24.89
C LEU A 244 -14.25 5.18 26.32
N ASN A 245 -13.09 5.34 26.94
CA ASN A 245 -12.97 6.09 28.20
C ASN A 245 -12.79 7.60 27.94
N GLN A 246 -12.89 8.41 29.00
CA GLN A 246 -12.84 9.87 28.89
C GLN A 246 -11.55 10.40 28.23
N THR A 247 -10.40 9.77 28.48
CA THR A 247 -9.12 10.16 27.89
C THR A 247 -9.09 9.90 26.38
N GLN A 248 -9.63 8.76 25.95
CA GLN A 248 -9.72 8.42 24.53
C GLN A 248 -10.77 9.29 23.80
N LEU A 249 -11.89 9.62 24.45
CA LEU A 249 -12.89 10.55 23.92
C LEU A 249 -12.30 11.93 23.64
N ASN A 250 -11.46 12.44 24.55
CA ASN A 250 -10.77 13.71 24.34
C ASN A 250 -9.81 13.66 23.14
N THR A 251 -9.21 12.49 22.84
CA THR A 251 -8.33 12.31 21.68
C THR A 251 -9.12 12.24 20.36
N LEU A 252 -10.38 11.77 20.41
CA LEU A 252 -11.28 11.68 19.26
C LEU A 252 -11.91 13.02 18.88
N LYS A 253 -12.09 13.93 19.84
CA LYS A 253 -12.62 15.28 19.63
C LYS A 253 -11.93 16.00 18.47
N ASP A 254 -10.61 15.96 18.44
CA ASP A 254 -9.81 16.69 17.45
C ASP A 254 -9.77 15.99 16.07
N ARG A 255 -10.36 14.79 15.98
CA ARG A 255 -10.39 13.97 14.77
C ARG A 255 -11.71 14.04 14.04
N PHE A 256 -12.78 14.55 14.64
CA PHE A 256 -14.10 14.58 14.00
C PHE A 256 -14.37 15.94 13.39
N ILE A 257 -14.58 15.94 12.08
CA ILE A 257 -14.89 17.12 11.29
C ILE A 257 -16.25 16.90 10.64
N PHE A 258 -17.22 17.72 11.00
CA PHE A 258 -18.56 17.66 10.43
C PHE A 258 -18.74 18.79 9.42
N VAL A 259 -18.94 18.43 8.15
CA VAL A 259 -19.16 19.39 7.08
C VAL A 259 -20.66 19.62 6.92
N ASP A 260 -21.11 20.81 7.31
CA ASP A 260 -22.48 21.25 7.16
C ASP A 260 -22.64 22.10 5.91
N TYR A 261 -23.53 21.67 5.02
CA TYR A 261 -23.79 22.36 3.77
C TYR A 261 -24.87 23.41 3.98
N GLU A 262 -24.52 24.67 3.74
CA GLU A 262 -25.47 25.78 3.76
C GLU A 262 -25.50 26.47 2.39
N GLU A 263 -26.66 26.40 1.73
CA GLU A 263 -26.86 27.03 0.43
C GLU A 263 -26.58 28.54 0.50
N ASN A 264 -25.90 29.10 -0.49
CA ASN A 264 -25.52 30.52 -0.58
C ASN A 264 -24.53 31.02 0.49
N LYS A 265 -23.97 30.16 1.34
CA LYS A 265 -22.88 30.54 2.27
C LYS A 265 -21.67 31.07 1.49
N LYS A 266 -21.14 32.22 1.88
CA LYS A 266 -19.87 32.74 1.35
C LYS A 266 -18.72 32.36 2.26
N GLY A 267 -17.63 31.88 1.66
CA GLY A 267 -16.45 31.42 2.39
C GLY A 267 -16.74 30.20 3.26
N VAL A 268 -15.91 30.01 4.28
CA VAL A 268 -15.96 28.85 5.17
C VAL A 268 -15.94 29.31 6.61
N ASP A 269 -16.89 28.82 7.42
CA ASP A 269 -16.88 29.04 8.87
C ASP A 269 -16.47 27.76 9.57
N ILE A 270 -15.54 27.87 10.53
CA ILE A 270 -15.06 26.74 11.32
C ILE A 270 -15.35 27.05 12.79
N THR A 271 -16.19 26.24 13.41
CA THR A 271 -16.60 26.41 14.81
C THR A 271 -16.54 25.10 15.56
N PRO A 272 -16.16 25.09 16.85
CA PRO A 272 -16.39 23.93 17.70
C PRO A 272 -17.89 23.68 17.82
N SER A 273 -18.30 22.42 17.76
CA SER A 273 -19.67 22.00 17.99
C SER A 273 -19.70 20.84 18.96
N GLU A 274 -20.74 20.77 19.77
CA GLU A 274 -20.95 19.68 20.72
C GLU A 274 -22.29 19.02 20.42
N VAL A 275 -22.28 17.70 20.33
CA VAL A 275 -23.47 16.89 20.09
C VAL A 275 -23.64 15.96 21.27
N SER A 276 -24.82 16.01 21.90
CA SER A 276 -25.18 15.03 22.92
C SER A 276 -25.74 13.78 22.24
N ILE A 277 -25.08 12.65 22.47
CA ILE A 277 -25.44 11.33 21.95
C ILE A 277 -25.54 10.39 23.16
N ASP A 278 -26.75 9.87 23.43
CA ASP A 278 -27.02 8.98 24.57
C ASP A 278 -26.50 9.49 25.93
N GLY A 279 -26.57 10.81 26.15
CA GLY A 279 -26.11 11.45 27.39
C GLY A 279 -24.60 11.72 27.44
N LEU A 280 -23.84 11.32 26.41
CA LEU A 280 -22.41 11.65 26.25
C LEU A 280 -22.28 12.88 25.34
N THR A 281 -21.49 13.85 25.77
CA THR A 281 -21.19 15.04 24.96
C THR A 281 -19.96 14.79 24.12
N LEU A 282 -20.15 14.72 22.80
CA LEU A 282 -19.06 14.62 21.83
C LEU A 282 -18.79 15.99 21.24
N SER A 283 -17.60 16.54 21.51
CA SER A 283 -17.13 17.72 20.81
C SER A 283 -16.54 17.32 19.44
N MET A 284 -16.79 18.14 18.44
CA MET A 284 -16.28 18.00 17.07
C MET A 284 -16.02 19.38 16.45
N THR A 285 -15.33 19.40 15.32
CA THR A 285 -15.14 20.62 14.53
C THR A 285 -16.22 20.70 13.45
N LYS A 286 -17.07 21.71 13.50
CA LYS A 286 -18.08 21.98 12.46
C LYS A 286 -17.49 22.92 11.41
N VAL A 287 -17.59 22.52 10.15
CA VAL A 287 -17.18 23.30 8.98
C VAL A 287 -18.42 23.61 8.16
N VAL A 288 -18.77 24.89 8.03
CA VAL A 288 -19.94 25.34 7.27
C VAL A 288 -19.49 25.96 5.95
N LEU A 289 -19.99 25.44 4.84
CA LEU A 289 -19.63 25.88 3.48
C LEU A 289 -20.77 25.60 2.48
N SER A 290 -20.70 26.23 1.30
CA SER A 290 -21.58 25.95 0.14
C SER A 290 -20.87 25.27 -1.04
N ASP A 291 -19.54 25.23 -1.03
CA ASP A 291 -18.69 24.74 -2.12
C ASP A 291 -17.64 23.78 -1.53
N TYR A 292 -17.75 22.48 -1.84
CA TYR A 292 -16.80 21.50 -1.31
C TYR A 292 -15.41 21.63 -1.95
N SER A 293 -15.26 22.33 -3.08
CA SER A 293 -13.93 22.56 -3.69
C SER A 293 -12.97 23.24 -2.72
N LEU A 294 -13.47 24.14 -1.86
CA LEU A 294 -12.67 24.82 -0.84
C LEU A 294 -12.06 23.85 0.17
N LEU A 295 -12.84 22.84 0.59
CA LEU A 295 -12.36 21.76 1.45
C LEU A 295 -11.37 20.87 0.71
N TYR A 296 -11.67 20.55 -0.55
CA TYR A 296 -10.84 19.66 -1.36
C TYR A 296 -9.47 20.26 -1.66
N ASP A 297 -9.41 21.54 -2.02
CA ASP A 297 -8.16 22.25 -2.26
C ASP A 297 -7.30 22.28 -0.99
N ALA A 298 -7.91 22.54 0.16
CA ALA A 298 -7.20 22.54 1.44
C ALA A 298 -6.69 21.12 1.82
N LEU A 299 -7.41 20.06 1.45
CA LEU A 299 -6.95 18.67 1.63
C LEU A 299 -5.78 18.31 0.70
N ALA A 300 -5.75 18.89 -0.51
CA ALA A 300 -4.72 18.64 -1.51
C ALA A 300 -3.35 19.21 -1.12
N GLU A 301 -3.32 20.29 -0.31
CA GLU A 301 -2.07 20.93 0.14
C GLU A 301 -1.21 20.00 1.01
N LYS A 302 -1.83 19.01 1.66
CA LYS A 302 -1.10 18.03 2.47
C LYS A 302 -0.24 17.15 1.56
N LYS A 303 1.08 17.37 1.60
CA LYS A 303 2.05 16.61 0.80
C LYS A 303 2.17 15.17 1.30
N VAL A 304 1.55 14.25 0.58
CA VAL A 304 1.72 12.81 0.78
C VAL A 304 2.69 12.25 -0.25
N THR A 305 3.78 11.65 0.21
CA THR A 305 4.88 11.17 -0.63
C THR A 305 4.53 9.89 -1.38
N ILE A 306 3.68 9.03 -0.79
CA ILE A 306 3.32 7.72 -1.33
C ILE A 306 1.80 7.63 -1.52
N PRO A 307 1.30 7.32 -2.74
CA PRO A 307 -0.12 7.03 -2.97
C PRO A 307 -0.68 5.97 -2.02
N VAL A 308 -1.85 6.23 -1.44
CA VAL A 308 -2.52 5.35 -0.44
C VAL A 308 -2.73 3.93 -0.97
N ARG A 309 -3.01 3.80 -2.28
CA ARG A 309 -3.13 2.51 -2.99
C ARG A 309 -1.85 1.67 -2.94
N LEU A 310 -0.68 2.31 -3.03
CA LEU A 310 0.60 1.60 -2.97
C LEU A 310 0.84 1.12 -1.53
N LEU A 311 0.56 1.96 -0.54
CA LEU A 311 0.67 1.58 0.86
C LEU A 311 -0.25 0.39 1.21
N ARG A 312 -1.50 0.39 0.71
CA ARG A 312 -2.42 -0.75 0.83
C ARG A 312 -1.80 -2.03 0.25
N ARG A 313 -1.31 -1.94 -0.99
CA ARG A 313 -0.69 -3.08 -1.68
C ARG A 313 0.52 -3.61 -0.90
N LEU A 314 1.37 -2.73 -0.37
CA LEU A 314 2.52 -3.13 0.45
C LEU A 314 2.09 -3.84 1.74
N LYS A 315 1.10 -3.31 2.45
CA LYS A 315 0.55 -3.99 3.64
C LYS A 315 0.02 -5.38 3.29
N GLN A 316 -0.73 -5.49 2.20
CA GLN A 316 -1.27 -6.77 1.70
C GLN A 316 -0.15 -7.75 1.34
N ASP A 317 0.82 -7.33 0.53
CA ASP A 317 1.92 -8.16 0.05
C ASP A 317 2.79 -8.65 1.24
N LEU A 318 3.06 -7.78 2.22
CA LEU A 318 3.80 -8.15 3.44
C LEU A 318 3.02 -9.16 4.29
N TYR A 319 1.72 -8.92 4.48
CA TYR A 319 0.85 -9.81 5.25
C TYR A 319 0.77 -11.20 4.59
N GLU A 320 0.56 -11.25 3.27
CA GLU A 320 0.54 -12.49 2.50
C GLU A 320 1.89 -13.22 2.56
N TYR A 321 3.00 -12.51 2.44
CA TYR A 321 4.34 -13.09 2.55
C TYR A 321 4.57 -13.75 3.93
N VAL A 322 4.22 -13.06 5.03
CA VAL A 322 4.39 -13.61 6.38
C VAL A 322 3.58 -14.89 6.58
N ILE A 323 2.38 -14.97 5.99
CA ILE A 323 1.50 -16.15 6.12
C ILE A 323 1.93 -17.29 5.21
N THR A 324 2.31 -16.99 3.97
CA THR A 324 2.54 -18.00 2.92
C THR A 324 4.01 -18.39 2.76
N SER A 325 4.94 -17.57 3.28
CA SER A 325 6.38 -17.65 3.01
C SER A 325 6.75 -17.61 1.51
N THR A 326 5.82 -17.19 0.65
CA THR A 326 6.06 -17.05 -0.79
C THR A 326 6.22 -15.58 -1.17
N PRO A 327 7.37 -15.18 -1.76
CA PRO A 327 7.58 -13.81 -2.22
C PRO A 327 6.55 -13.39 -3.28
N THR A 328 6.03 -12.17 -3.18
CA THR A 328 5.21 -11.54 -4.23
C THR A 328 6.09 -10.75 -5.20
N ALA A 329 5.55 -10.40 -6.37
CA ALA A 329 6.31 -9.72 -7.45
C ALA A 329 6.95 -8.36 -7.06
N THR A 330 6.54 -7.81 -5.92
CA THR A 330 6.90 -6.49 -5.38
C THR A 330 7.86 -6.56 -4.19
N ILE A 331 8.10 -7.74 -3.62
CA ILE A 331 8.96 -7.95 -2.46
C ILE A 331 10.14 -8.84 -2.87
N GLN A 332 11.35 -8.28 -2.87
CA GLN A 332 12.58 -9.09 -2.84
C GLN A 332 13.10 -9.15 -1.41
N VAL A 333 13.29 -10.38 -0.93
CA VAL A 333 13.90 -10.67 0.35
C VAL A 333 15.34 -11.09 0.07
N ALA A 334 16.32 -10.30 0.52
CA ALA A 334 17.66 -10.83 0.75
C ALA A 334 17.56 -11.88 1.86
N ASN A 335 18.21 -13.05 1.71
CA ASN A 335 18.14 -14.16 2.69
C ASN A 335 18.20 -13.64 4.13
N ILE A 336 17.08 -13.73 4.86
CA ILE A 336 16.91 -13.24 6.24
C ILE A 336 17.65 -14.14 7.25
N ASP A 337 18.18 -15.29 6.82
CA ASP A 337 18.94 -16.20 7.66
C ASP A 337 20.33 -15.66 8.08
N ASP A 338 20.66 -14.42 7.69
CA ASP A 338 21.86 -13.76 8.15
C ASP A 338 21.61 -13.03 9.49
N LYS A 339 21.93 -13.69 10.61
CA LYS A 339 21.84 -13.18 12.00
C LYS A 339 22.63 -11.88 12.27
N ARG A 340 23.25 -11.29 11.24
CA ARG A 340 24.08 -10.08 11.28
C ARG A 340 23.33 -8.81 10.89
N ILE A 341 22.14 -8.92 10.32
CA ILE A 341 21.32 -7.76 9.94
C ILE A 341 20.39 -7.46 11.11
N SER A 342 20.50 -6.27 11.71
CA SER A 342 19.54 -5.84 12.72
C SER A 342 18.20 -5.50 12.05
N ASP A 343 17.08 -5.63 12.76
CA ASP A 343 15.76 -5.26 12.22
C ASP A 343 15.72 -3.80 11.73
N ASP A 344 16.58 -2.94 12.28
CA ASP A 344 16.74 -1.53 11.90
C ASP A 344 17.53 -1.31 10.60
N ASP A 345 18.28 -2.33 10.13
CA ASP A 345 19.04 -2.31 8.87
C ASP A 345 18.23 -2.88 7.67
N LEU A 346 16.98 -3.30 7.91
CA LEU A 346 16.11 -3.86 6.88
C LEU A 346 15.57 -2.76 5.95
N ALA A 347 16.04 -2.75 4.71
CA ALA A 347 15.56 -1.82 3.68
C ALA A 347 14.53 -2.48 2.74
N LEU A 348 13.29 -2.00 2.74
CA LEU A 348 12.29 -2.36 1.73
C LEU A 348 12.46 -1.45 0.50
N ALA A 349 12.92 -2.02 -0.62
CA ALA A 349 13.10 -1.28 -1.86
C ALA A 349 11.94 -1.54 -2.84
N ILE A 350 11.35 -0.47 -3.37
CA ILE A 350 10.15 -0.51 -4.24
C ILE A 350 10.55 -0.08 -5.66
N GLY A 351 10.32 -0.94 -6.66
CA GLY A 351 10.66 -0.69 -8.07
C GLY A 351 10.32 -1.90 -8.97
N LYS A 352 10.52 -1.78 -10.29
CA LYS A 352 10.49 -2.97 -11.16
C LYS A 352 11.66 -3.87 -10.76
N ALA A 353 11.49 -5.19 -10.81
CA ALA A 353 12.51 -6.16 -10.43
C ALA A 353 13.86 -5.92 -11.16
N SER A 354 13.80 -5.52 -12.43
CA SER A 354 14.96 -5.13 -13.24
C SER A 354 15.69 -3.87 -12.74
N ASP A 355 14.97 -2.93 -12.15
CA ASP A 355 15.55 -1.66 -11.69
C ASP A 355 16.16 -1.81 -10.29
N LEU A 356 15.62 -2.74 -9.49
CA LEU A 356 16.10 -3.10 -8.16
C LEU A 356 17.35 -3.98 -8.22
N SER A 357 17.41 -4.93 -9.16
CA SER A 357 18.62 -5.73 -9.44
C SER A 357 19.81 -4.85 -9.81
N LEU A 358 19.58 -3.85 -10.67
CA LEU A 358 20.59 -2.89 -11.11
C LEU A 358 21.08 -1.97 -9.98
N ARG A 359 20.22 -1.66 -8.99
CA ARG A 359 20.65 -0.91 -7.79
C ARG A 359 21.43 -1.78 -6.80
N GLY A 360 21.14 -3.07 -6.71
CA GLY A 360 21.96 -4.04 -5.96
C GLY A 360 23.41 -4.10 -6.48
N LEU A 361 23.61 -3.98 -7.79
CA LEU A 361 24.95 -3.92 -8.41
C LEU A 361 25.78 -2.71 -7.95
N SER A 362 25.13 -1.58 -7.64
CA SER A 362 25.83 -0.38 -7.15
C SER A 362 26.32 -0.50 -5.69
N GLY A 363 25.79 -1.46 -4.93
CA GLY A 363 26.19 -1.76 -3.55
C GLY A 363 27.27 -2.83 -3.42
N ILE A 364 27.74 -3.42 -4.53
CA ILE A 364 28.84 -4.39 -4.53
C ILE A 364 30.10 -3.71 -3.99
N SER A 365 30.74 -4.31 -2.97
CA SER A 365 32.00 -3.81 -2.44
C SER A 365 33.19 -4.25 -3.29
N SER A 366 34.34 -3.59 -3.11
CA SER A 366 35.60 -4.03 -3.73
C SER A 366 35.93 -5.48 -3.35
N ASP A 367 35.68 -5.88 -2.11
CA ASP A 367 36.01 -7.23 -1.63
C ASP A 367 35.15 -8.30 -2.26
N ASP A 368 33.87 -8.00 -2.49
CA ASP A 368 32.97 -8.87 -3.25
C ASP A 368 33.44 -9.03 -4.69
N TRP A 369 33.91 -7.95 -5.32
CA TRP A 369 34.48 -7.98 -6.65
C TRP A 369 35.70 -8.92 -6.72
N TYR A 370 36.67 -8.77 -5.81
CA TYR A 370 37.85 -9.65 -5.74
C TYR A 370 37.48 -11.11 -5.48
N ARG A 371 36.57 -11.37 -4.55
CA ARG A 371 36.10 -12.74 -4.24
C ARG A 371 35.43 -13.39 -5.45
N ASN A 372 34.60 -12.64 -6.18
CA ASN A 372 33.89 -13.14 -7.36
C ASN A 372 34.82 -13.58 -8.50
N ILE A 373 35.99 -12.96 -8.63
CA ILE A 373 37.00 -13.41 -9.62
C ILE A 373 37.45 -14.85 -9.32
N ILE A 374 37.51 -15.24 -8.05
CA ILE A 374 37.89 -16.60 -7.66
C ILE A 374 36.68 -17.53 -7.63
N LEU A 375 35.62 -17.17 -6.90
CA LEU A 375 34.48 -18.06 -6.61
C LEU A 375 33.35 -18.00 -7.64
N GLY A 376 33.16 -16.86 -8.33
CA GLY A 376 32.01 -16.66 -9.23
C GLY A 376 30.67 -16.58 -8.49
N ASP A 377 30.66 -16.07 -7.26
CA ASP A 377 29.52 -16.16 -6.34
C ASP A 377 28.55 -14.97 -6.38
N LEU A 378 28.79 -13.96 -7.25
CA LEU A 378 27.91 -12.79 -7.34
C LEU A 378 26.61 -13.04 -8.11
N GLY A 379 26.43 -14.17 -8.79
CA GLY A 379 25.16 -14.54 -9.44
C GLY A 379 24.71 -13.65 -10.62
N TRP A 380 25.48 -12.60 -10.94
CA TRP A 380 25.28 -11.71 -12.09
C TRP A 380 26.18 -12.12 -13.26
N ASP A 381 25.75 -11.83 -14.49
CA ASP A 381 26.59 -12.04 -15.66
C ASP A 381 27.73 -11.00 -15.75
N ALA A 382 28.72 -11.29 -16.60
CA ALA A 382 29.90 -10.44 -16.72
C ALA A 382 29.58 -9.06 -17.32
N ASP A 383 28.60 -9.01 -18.23
CA ASP A 383 28.19 -7.80 -18.92
C ASP A 383 27.54 -6.80 -17.95
N ASP A 384 26.71 -7.28 -17.02
CA ASP A 384 26.07 -6.47 -15.98
C ASP A 384 27.08 -5.93 -14.96
N LEU A 385 28.01 -6.77 -14.50
CA LEU A 385 29.07 -6.36 -13.56
C LEU A 385 29.97 -5.27 -14.15
N LEU A 386 30.39 -5.43 -15.41
CA LEU A 386 31.23 -4.46 -16.10
C LEU A 386 30.49 -3.16 -16.41
N LYS A 387 29.19 -3.23 -16.73
CA LYS A 387 28.39 -2.05 -17.09
C LYS A 387 28.01 -1.21 -15.88
N TYR A 388 27.59 -1.83 -14.79
CA TYR A 388 26.91 -1.13 -13.70
C TYR A 388 27.72 -1.02 -12.40
N ALA A 389 28.64 -1.96 -12.13
CA ALA A 389 29.42 -1.96 -10.89
C ALA A 389 30.87 -1.45 -11.08
N PHE A 390 31.51 -1.77 -12.21
CA PHE A 390 32.93 -1.46 -12.44
C PHE A 390 33.27 0.04 -12.33
N HIS A 391 32.47 0.91 -12.95
CA HIS A 391 32.75 2.36 -12.98
C HIS A 391 32.90 2.95 -11.57
N ASN A 392 31.95 2.65 -10.69
CA ASN A 392 31.96 3.12 -9.31
C ASN A 392 33.15 2.55 -8.52
N LEU A 393 33.40 1.25 -8.64
CA LEU A 393 34.47 0.56 -7.90
C LEU A 393 35.87 0.93 -8.39
N SER A 394 36.04 1.18 -9.68
CA SER A 394 37.33 1.51 -10.30
C SER A 394 37.89 2.81 -9.72
N SER A 395 37.04 3.84 -9.56
CA SER A 395 37.44 5.12 -8.97
C SER A 395 37.95 4.97 -7.52
N GLN A 396 37.27 4.14 -6.71
CA GLN A 396 37.62 3.91 -5.30
C GLN A 396 38.90 3.08 -5.13
N ASN A 397 39.25 2.27 -6.13
CA ASN A 397 40.40 1.36 -6.08
C ASN A 397 41.57 1.83 -6.96
N SER A 398 41.62 3.12 -7.31
CA SER A 398 42.67 3.71 -8.15
C SER A 398 42.84 3.00 -9.51
N GLY A 399 41.76 2.44 -10.06
CA GLY A 399 41.75 1.70 -11.32
C GLY A 399 42.50 0.36 -11.27
N ARG A 400 42.72 -0.24 -10.10
CA ARG A 400 43.53 -1.46 -9.94
C ARG A 400 42.73 -2.75 -9.82
N LEU A 401 41.48 -2.79 -10.28
CA LEU A 401 40.63 -3.97 -10.13
C LEU A 401 40.98 -5.08 -11.13
N PRO A 402 40.88 -6.36 -10.74
CA PRO A 402 40.93 -7.49 -11.68
C PRO A 402 39.70 -7.47 -12.59
N VAL A 403 39.90 -7.63 -13.89
CA VAL A 403 38.84 -7.49 -14.91
C VAL A 403 38.94 -8.53 -16.03
N ASN A 404 40.05 -9.25 -16.15
CA ASN A 404 40.33 -10.10 -17.31
C ASN A 404 39.34 -11.27 -17.39
N LYS A 405 39.01 -11.92 -16.26
CA LYS A 405 37.98 -12.96 -16.21
C LYS A 405 36.63 -12.45 -16.71
N LEU A 406 36.21 -11.28 -16.25
CA LEU A 406 34.91 -10.71 -16.64
C LEU A 406 34.91 -10.32 -18.12
N LEU A 407 35.96 -9.66 -18.61
CA LEU A 407 36.11 -9.35 -20.04
C LEU A 407 36.15 -10.60 -20.92
N HIS A 408 36.68 -11.71 -20.43
CA HIS A 408 36.70 -12.98 -21.17
C HIS A 408 35.29 -13.55 -21.40
N PHE A 409 34.38 -13.36 -20.45
CA PHE A 409 33.00 -13.86 -20.50
C PHE A 409 31.98 -12.80 -20.94
N ALA A 410 32.41 -11.56 -21.17
CA ALA A 410 31.55 -10.47 -21.63
C ALA A 410 31.24 -10.59 -23.13
N HIS A 411 30.01 -10.24 -23.51
CA HIS A 411 29.57 -10.19 -24.91
C HIS A 411 29.65 -8.77 -25.49
N GLY A 412 29.65 -7.74 -24.63
CA GLY A 412 29.79 -6.33 -24.99
C GLY A 412 31.24 -5.81 -25.00
N SER A 413 31.40 -4.53 -25.38
CA SER A 413 32.68 -3.81 -25.27
C SER A 413 32.62 -2.80 -24.13
N TYR A 414 33.67 -2.80 -23.30
CA TYR A 414 33.75 -2.08 -22.03
C TYR A 414 35.07 -1.33 -21.93
N LYS A 415 35.16 -0.19 -22.63
CA LYS A 415 36.42 0.55 -22.85
C LYS A 415 37.22 0.83 -21.58
N GLU A 416 36.58 1.26 -20.49
CA GLU A 416 37.27 1.54 -19.22
C GLU A 416 37.92 0.29 -18.59
N ALA A 417 37.23 -0.86 -18.66
CA ALA A 417 37.73 -2.13 -18.16
C ALA A 417 38.82 -2.69 -19.10
N GLU A 418 38.62 -2.58 -20.41
CA GLU A 418 39.62 -2.97 -21.42
C GLU A 418 40.92 -2.17 -21.27
N ASP A 419 40.83 -0.86 -21.04
CA ASP A 419 42.00 0.00 -20.81
C ASP A 419 42.70 -0.34 -19.49
N THR A 420 41.92 -0.72 -18.47
CA THR A 420 42.46 -1.21 -17.19
C THR A 420 43.22 -2.54 -17.37
N ALA A 421 42.66 -3.49 -18.12
CA ALA A 421 43.30 -4.76 -18.45
C ALA A 421 44.61 -4.60 -19.22
N LYS A 422 44.66 -3.63 -20.16
CA LYS A 422 45.88 -3.31 -20.92
C LYS A 422 46.98 -2.71 -20.03
N LYS A 423 46.60 -1.90 -19.04
CA LYS A 423 47.54 -1.17 -18.17
C LYS A 423 48.23 -2.04 -17.12
N TYR A 424 47.56 -3.08 -16.61
CA TYR A 424 48.05 -3.89 -15.49
C TYR A 424 48.46 -5.29 -15.92
N ASP A 425 49.67 -5.40 -16.49
CA ASP A 425 50.35 -6.68 -16.68
C ASP A 425 50.99 -7.20 -15.38
N PHE A 426 51.53 -8.42 -15.42
CA PHE A 426 52.22 -9.04 -14.28
C PHE A 426 53.29 -8.10 -13.69
N ASN A 427 54.09 -7.44 -14.53
CA ASN A 427 55.16 -6.56 -14.11
C ASN A 427 54.68 -5.25 -13.48
N ALA A 428 53.50 -4.75 -13.86
CA ALA A 428 52.85 -3.57 -13.33
C ALA A 428 52.10 -3.85 -12.01
N ILE A 429 51.64 -5.09 -11.80
CA ILE A 429 51.00 -5.52 -10.54
C ILE A 429 52.02 -5.62 -9.40
N ILE A 430 53.23 -6.08 -9.69
CA ILE A 430 54.32 -6.26 -8.73
C ILE A 430 55.08 -4.94 -8.49
N SER A 431 55.13 -4.48 -7.22
CA SER A 431 55.84 -3.25 -6.86
C SER A 431 57.38 -3.40 -6.89
N ASN A 432 58.10 -2.30 -7.06
CA ASN A 432 59.57 -2.29 -7.03
C ASN A 432 60.15 -2.83 -5.71
N THR A 433 59.45 -2.63 -4.58
CA THR A 433 59.84 -3.19 -3.28
C THR A 433 59.80 -4.71 -3.30
N ILE A 434 58.75 -5.30 -3.87
CA ILE A 434 58.59 -6.76 -3.96
C ILE A 434 59.67 -7.33 -4.89
N LYS A 435 59.94 -6.67 -6.03
CA LYS A 435 61.03 -7.06 -6.94
C LYS A 435 62.39 -7.10 -6.24
N LYS A 436 62.71 -6.11 -5.39
CA LYS A 436 63.96 -6.08 -4.61
C LYS A 436 64.01 -7.16 -3.52
N ASN A 437 62.86 -7.50 -2.96
CA ASN A 437 62.75 -8.45 -1.86
C ASN A 437 62.68 -9.91 -2.34
N ARG A 438 62.63 -10.18 -3.65
CA ARG A 438 62.65 -11.54 -4.20
C ARG A 438 63.81 -12.41 -3.68
N LYS A 439 64.96 -11.80 -3.41
CA LYS A 439 66.14 -12.46 -2.81
C LYS A 439 65.88 -13.13 -1.45
N TYR A 440 64.80 -12.78 -0.76
CA TYR A 440 64.39 -13.38 0.50
C TYR A 440 63.48 -14.60 0.31
N CYS A 441 62.94 -14.82 -0.89
CA CYS A 441 62.19 -16.03 -1.20
C CYS A 441 63.16 -17.20 -1.40
N ARG A 442 62.97 -18.26 -0.62
CA ARG A 442 63.79 -19.48 -0.69
C ARG A 442 63.11 -20.61 -1.49
N TYR A 443 61.90 -20.36 -1.97
CA TYR A 443 61.05 -21.32 -2.66
C TYR A 443 60.94 -20.94 -4.15
N ASN A 444 60.72 -21.93 -5.01
CA ASN A 444 60.69 -21.74 -6.46
C ASN A 444 59.33 -22.00 -7.10
N SER A 445 58.32 -22.41 -6.33
CA SER A 445 56.96 -22.66 -6.85
C SER A 445 55.87 -22.33 -5.85
N VAL A 446 54.65 -22.16 -6.35
CA VAL A 446 53.44 -21.94 -5.54
C VAL A 446 53.20 -23.12 -4.58
N ASP A 447 53.32 -24.35 -5.06
CA ASP A 447 53.09 -25.57 -4.28
C ASP A 447 54.09 -25.71 -3.12
N GLU A 448 55.37 -25.37 -3.34
CA GLU A 448 56.40 -25.40 -2.29
C GLU A 448 56.08 -24.42 -1.16
N ILE A 449 55.71 -23.18 -1.52
CA ILE A 449 55.36 -22.15 -0.54
C ILE A 449 54.11 -22.56 0.24
N TRP A 450 53.07 -23.01 -0.47
CA TRP A 450 51.80 -23.35 0.18
C TRP A 450 51.97 -24.52 1.14
N LYS A 451 52.64 -25.61 0.72
CA LYS A 451 52.89 -26.76 1.60
C LYS A 451 53.71 -26.41 2.85
N ALA A 452 54.66 -25.48 2.74
CA ALA A 452 55.55 -25.13 3.84
C ALA A 452 54.96 -24.08 4.78
N GLU A 453 54.12 -23.17 4.29
CA GLU A 453 53.77 -21.94 5.00
C GLU A 453 52.26 -21.69 5.10
N HIS A 454 51.37 -22.60 4.64
CA HIS A 454 49.90 -22.38 4.66
C HIS A 454 49.31 -22.01 6.03
N ASP A 455 49.92 -22.45 7.14
CA ASP A 455 49.49 -22.12 8.50
C ASP A 455 49.60 -20.61 8.83
N ASP A 456 50.50 -19.88 8.16
CA ASP A 456 50.63 -18.42 8.25
C ASP A 456 50.30 -17.78 6.90
N ILE A 457 49.01 -17.49 6.70
CA ILE A 457 48.50 -16.85 5.48
C ILE A 457 49.24 -15.53 5.17
N GLY A 458 49.64 -14.77 6.19
CA GLY A 458 50.35 -13.51 5.99
C GLY A 458 51.70 -13.73 5.33
N LYS A 459 52.48 -14.67 5.88
CA LYS A 459 53.79 -15.06 5.36
C LYS A 459 53.68 -15.77 4.01
N ALA A 460 52.76 -16.72 3.86
CA ALA A 460 52.55 -17.45 2.61
C ALA A 460 52.19 -16.51 1.45
N THR A 461 51.22 -15.61 1.66
CA THR A 461 50.78 -14.66 0.62
C THR A 461 51.85 -13.62 0.29
N GLU A 462 52.71 -13.25 1.24
CA GLU A 462 53.87 -12.41 0.99
C GLU A 462 54.90 -13.13 0.11
N LEU A 463 55.29 -14.36 0.48
CA LEU A 463 56.26 -15.16 -0.26
C LEU A 463 55.77 -15.48 -1.67
N LEU A 464 54.50 -15.81 -1.85
CA LEU A 464 53.89 -16.02 -3.16
C LEU A 464 54.03 -14.78 -4.06
N SER A 465 53.98 -13.57 -3.48
CA SER A 465 54.17 -12.34 -4.24
C SER A 465 55.61 -12.11 -4.72
N TYR A 466 56.58 -12.84 -4.17
CA TYR A 466 57.99 -12.78 -4.60
C TYR A 466 58.30 -13.65 -5.82
N LEU A 467 57.45 -14.62 -6.16
CA LEU A 467 57.67 -15.47 -7.33
C LEU A 467 57.75 -14.64 -8.63
N THR A 468 58.55 -15.12 -9.59
CA THR A 468 58.56 -14.60 -10.96
C THR A 468 57.41 -15.22 -11.76
N GLU A 469 57.14 -14.67 -12.94
CA GLU A 469 56.02 -15.10 -13.79
C GLU A 469 56.14 -16.58 -14.18
N ASP A 470 57.37 -17.02 -14.49
CA ASP A 470 57.72 -18.40 -14.85
C ASP A 470 57.61 -19.41 -13.68
N GLN A 471 57.64 -18.91 -12.44
CA GLN A 471 57.53 -19.74 -11.23
C GLN A 471 56.08 -19.93 -10.76
N ILE A 472 55.13 -19.20 -11.36
CA ILE A 472 53.72 -19.23 -10.95
C ILE A 472 52.95 -20.15 -11.89
N ASP A 473 52.67 -21.36 -11.39
CA ASP A 473 51.62 -22.20 -11.95
C ASP A 473 50.26 -21.57 -11.60
N VAL A 474 49.55 -21.12 -12.65
CA VAL A 474 48.30 -20.37 -12.55
C VAL A 474 47.17 -21.22 -11.95
N ASP A 475 47.12 -22.51 -12.27
CA ASP A 475 46.06 -23.38 -11.76
C ASP A 475 46.30 -23.72 -10.29
N LYS A 476 47.57 -23.89 -9.89
CA LYS A 476 47.93 -24.01 -8.47
C LYS A 476 47.64 -22.74 -7.68
N LEU A 477 47.96 -21.57 -8.22
CA LEU A 477 47.62 -20.29 -7.60
C LEU A 477 46.09 -20.15 -7.43
N GLY A 478 45.32 -20.58 -8.42
CA GLY A 478 43.86 -20.61 -8.34
C GLY A 478 43.33 -21.53 -7.22
N GLN A 479 43.93 -22.72 -7.05
CA GLN A 479 43.58 -23.65 -5.97
C GLN A 479 43.86 -23.03 -4.60
N VAL A 480 45.06 -22.45 -4.41
CA VAL A 480 45.44 -21.75 -3.17
C VAL A 480 44.46 -20.63 -2.85
N LEU A 481 44.16 -19.76 -3.82
CA LEU A 481 43.23 -18.66 -3.61
C LEU A 481 41.82 -19.14 -3.26
N LYS A 482 41.37 -20.24 -3.87
CA LYS A 482 40.08 -20.85 -3.54
C LYS A 482 40.08 -21.41 -2.12
N GLU A 483 41.12 -22.15 -1.73
CA GLU A 483 41.27 -22.70 -0.38
C GLU A 483 41.28 -21.60 0.70
N ILE A 484 41.94 -20.46 0.42
CA ILE A 484 41.92 -19.27 1.29
C ILE A 484 40.47 -18.80 1.54
N PHE A 485 39.66 -18.70 0.49
CA PHE A 485 38.26 -18.25 0.61
C PHE A 485 37.31 -19.32 1.16
N ASP A 486 37.60 -20.60 0.93
CA ASP A 486 36.84 -21.71 1.50
C ASP A 486 37.05 -21.79 3.03
N ASN A 487 38.25 -21.47 3.52
CA ASN A 487 38.56 -21.39 4.95
C ASN A 487 38.02 -20.11 5.61
N ASP A 488 38.16 -18.96 4.96
CA ASP A 488 37.62 -17.68 5.43
C ASP A 488 37.06 -16.85 4.26
N ARG A 489 35.74 -16.88 4.13
CA ARG A 489 35.02 -16.19 3.05
C ARG A 489 35.16 -14.66 3.13
N ASN A 490 35.41 -14.11 4.31
CA ASN A 490 35.52 -12.66 4.56
C ASN A 490 36.96 -12.22 4.83
N ILE A 491 37.96 -13.02 4.44
CA ILE A 491 39.37 -12.72 4.69
C ILE A 491 39.82 -11.35 4.15
N LEU A 492 39.15 -10.83 3.11
CA LEU A 492 39.42 -9.50 2.56
C LEU A 492 38.83 -8.34 3.38
N GLN A 493 37.95 -8.62 4.33
CA GLN A 493 37.37 -7.65 5.26
C GLN A 493 38.07 -7.73 6.62
N ASP A 494 38.20 -8.93 7.17
CA ASP A 494 38.52 -9.16 8.58
C ASP A 494 40.03 -9.29 8.86
N SER A 495 40.85 -9.57 7.85
CA SER A 495 42.30 -9.76 8.05
C SER A 495 43.07 -8.44 8.13
N LYS A 496 44.28 -8.51 8.71
CA LYS A 496 45.19 -7.35 8.82
C LYS A 496 45.50 -6.78 7.44
N SER A 497 45.65 -5.44 7.37
CA SER A 497 45.89 -4.70 6.12
C SER A 497 46.98 -5.30 5.18
N PRO A 498 48.13 -5.79 5.67
CA PRO A 498 49.15 -6.41 4.81
C PRO A 498 48.64 -7.68 4.12
N VAL A 499 47.90 -8.52 4.84
CA VAL A 499 47.36 -9.79 4.33
C VAL A 499 46.36 -9.52 3.21
N ARG A 500 45.38 -8.63 3.44
CA ARG A 500 44.41 -8.18 2.42
C ARG A 500 45.09 -7.66 1.17
N THR A 501 46.14 -6.85 1.34
CA THR A 501 46.89 -6.26 0.23
C THR A 501 47.60 -7.33 -0.59
N ASN A 502 48.18 -8.34 0.05
CA ASN A 502 48.85 -9.45 -0.62
C ASN A 502 47.84 -10.34 -1.36
N ILE A 503 46.72 -10.71 -0.72
CA ILE A 503 45.67 -11.51 -1.36
C ILE A 503 45.09 -10.78 -2.58
N ARG A 504 44.70 -9.50 -2.47
CA ARG A 504 44.23 -8.70 -3.62
C ARG A 504 45.29 -8.60 -4.72
N ARG A 505 46.58 -8.64 -4.40
CA ARG A 505 47.65 -8.72 -5.42
C ARG A 505 47.68 -10.07 -6.10
N LEU A 506 47.65 -11.17 -5.35
CA LEU A 506 47.64 -12.53 -5.90
C LEU A 506 46.41 -12.78 -6.78
N ILE A 507 45.22 -12.27 -6.40
CA ILE A 507 44.01 -12.36 -7.23
C ILE A 507 44.20 -11.63 -8.57
N ARG A 508 44.86 -10.45 -8.58
CA ARG A 508 45.15 -9.73 -9.84
C ARG A 508 46.17 -10.45 -10.70
N ILE A 509 47.18 -11.06 -10.08
CA ILE A 509 48.14 -11.91 -10.79
C ILE A 509 47.41 -13.09 -11.43
N TYR A 510 46.60 -13.81 -10.65
CA TYR A 510 45.80 -14.93 -11.14
C TYR A 510 44.87 -14.52 -12.28
N ASP A 511 44.12 -13.44 -12.12
CA ASP A 511 43.21 -12.90 -13.13
C ASP A 511 43.96 -12.56 -14.43
N CYS A 512 45.10 -11.87 -14.31
CA CYS A 512 45.97 -11.51 -15.42
C CYS A 512 46.55 -12.75 -16.12
N LEU A 513 47.16 -13.69 -15.40
CA LEU A 513 47.84 -14.82 -16.01
C LEU A 513 46.87 -15.84 -16.61
N LYS A 514 45.67 -16.00 -16.04
CA LYS A 514 44.69 -17.00 -16.51
C LYS A 514 43.85 -16.52 -17.69
N TRP A 515 43.46 -15.24 -17.70
CA TRP A 515 42.38 -14.76 -18.57
C TRP A 515 42.81 -13.70 -19.58
N ARG A 516 44.03 -13.15 -19.45
CA ARG A 516 44.53 -12.15 -20.41
C ARG A 516 44.76 -12.80 -21.77
N ARG A 517 44.22 -12.17 -22.82
CA ARG A 517 44.38 -12.56 -24.22
C ARG A 517 45.39 -11.67 -24.92
#